data_AF-A0AAD1SIL1-F1
#
_entry.id   AF-A0AAD1SIL1-F1
#
_cell.length_a   1.000
_cell.length_b   1.000
_cell.length_c   1.000
_cell.angle_alpha   90.00
_cell.angle_beta   90.00
_cell.angle_gamma   90.00
#
_symmetry.space_group_name_H-M   'P 1'
#
loop_
_entity.id
_entity.type
_entity.pdbx_description
1 polymer ?
#
loop_
_entity_poly.entity_id
_entity_poly.type
_entity_poly.pdbx_seq_one_letter_code
_entity_poly.pdbx_strand_id
1 'polypeptide(L)'
;MPTLKRLAETRWSAHHDAVNALQKGYTTIKEVLANIKGEVCLQAKGLSSVMDQLETGIMIETWSVILPRFHRTSQSLQDAKLDVHTATGMLKSLKDFVQSLHSRFSEFEQQGKDITCCKEYQLQRGRKIKGNKKWDYGDAEDADANITPSEK
;
A
#
# COMPACT_ATOMS: atom_id res chain seq x y z
N MET A 1 -7.36 -7.54 39.66
CA MET A 1 -6.85 -6.21 39.27
C MET A 1 -7.64 -5.73 38.07
N PRO A 2 -8.33 -4.58 38.13
CA PRO A 2 -8.95 -4.01 36.93
C PRO A 2 -7.83 -3.50 36.03
N THR A 3 -7.66 -4.10 34.85
CA THR A 3 -6.78 -3.55 33.82
C THR A 3 -7.41 -2.26 33.30
N LEU A 4 -6.67 -1.15 33.39
CA LEU A 4 -7.07 0.12 32.78
C LEU A 4 -7.34 -0.13 31.29
N LYS A 5 -8.60 -0.03 30.87
CA LYS A 5 -8.95 0.00 29.45
C LYS A 5 -8.23 1.20 28.85
N ARG A 6 -7.32 0.96 27.91
CA ARG A 6 -6.59 2.01 27.19
C ARG A 6 -7.63 2.97 26.61
N LEU A 7 -7.56 4.24 27.02
CA LEU A 7 -8.34 5.33 26.43
C LEU A 7 -8.12 5.20 24.92
N ALA A 8 -9.18 4.86 24.17
CA ALA A 8 -9.06 4.28 22.85
C ALA A 8 -8.04 5.06 22.02
N GLU A 9 -6.88 4.44 21.76
CA GLU A 9 -5.93 4.97 20.79
C GLU A 9 -6.73 4.99 19.49
N THR A 10 -7.16 6.18 19.09
CA THR A 10 -8.08 6.31 17.96
C THR A 10 -7.41 5.65 16.76
N ARG A 11 -8.16 4.98 15.89
CA ARG A 11 -7.60 4.33 14.69
C ARG A 11 -6.68 5.29 13.91
N TRP A 12 -6.98 6.58 13.96
CA TRP A 12 -6.17 7.67 13.40
C TRP A 12 -4.74 7.77 13.96
N SER A 13 -4.49 7.59 15.26
CA SER A 13 -3.13 7.67 15.83
C SER A 13 -2.28 6.49 15.41
N ALA A 14 -2.82 5.26 15.44
CA ALA A 14 -2.08 4.09 14.97
C ALA A 14 -1.68 4.22 13.49
N HIS A 15 -2.59 4.71 12.64
CA HIS A 15 -2.28 4.99 11.23
C HIS A 15 -1.25 6.12 11.08
N HIS A 16 -1.40 7.20 11.83
CA HIS A 16 -0.44 8.31 11.83
C HIS A 16 0.97 7.83 12.18
N ASP A 17 1.10 7.04 13.25
CA ASP A 17 2.40 6.56 13.73
C ASP A 17 3.03 5.59 12.73
N ALA A 18 2.23 4.71 12.13
CA ALA A 18 2.70 3.80 11.08
C ALA A 18 3.19 4.55 9.83
N VAL A 19 2.43 5.54 9.33
CA VAL A 19 2.83 6.34 8.16
C VAL A 19 4.07 7.18 8.47
N ASN A 20 4.13 7.80 9.64
CA ASN A 20 5.28 8.61 10.07
C ASN A 20 6.55 7.74 10.23
N ALA A 21 6.41 6.53 10.78
CA ALA A 21 7.53 5.58 10.87
C ALA A 21 8.00 5.14 9.48
N LEU A 22 7.06 4.84 8.57
CA LEU A 22 7.39 4.46 7.19
C LEU A 22 8.06 5.60 6.42
N GLN A 23 7.58 6.84 6.56
CA GLN A 23 8.15 8.02 5.91
C GLN A 23 9.58 8.27 6.39
N LYS A 24 9.82 8.23 7.71
CA LYS A 24 11.15 8.46 8.30
C LYS A 24 12.13 7.33 8.03
N GLY A 25 11.65 6.09 8.03
CA GLY A 25 12.47 4.90 7.82
C GLY A 25 12.56 4.46 6.35
N TYR A 26 12.04 5.24 5.40
CA TYR A 26 11.76 4.76 4.05
C TYR A 26 12.99 4.18 3.35
N THR A 27 14.09 4.91 3.35
CA THR A 27 15.37 4.51 2.73
C THR A 27 15.94 3.27 3.40
N THR A 28 15.99 3.26 4.73
CA THR A 28 16.49 2.13 5.52
C THR A 28 15.66 0.87 5.29
N ILE A 29 14.33 0.97 5.28
CA ILE A 29 13.43 -0.17 5.02
C ILE A 29 13.70 -0.73 3.62
N LYS A 30 13.84 0.14 2.62
CA LYS A 30 14.12 -0.25 1.24
C LYS A 30 15.46 -0.98 1.10
N GLU A 31 16.51 -0.46 1.74
CA GLU A 31 17.83 -1.11 1.79
C GLU A 31 17.79 -2.48 2.48
N VAL A 32 17.07 -2.59 3.60
CA VAL A 32 16.90 -3.86 4.31
C VAL A 32 16.14 -4.86 3.43
N LEU A 33 15.05 -4.45 2.79
CA LEU A 33 14.28 -5.32 1.88
C LEU A 33 15.12 -5.86 0.72
N ALA A 34 16.03 -5.04 0.17
CA ALA A 34 16.93 -5.46 -0.90
C ALA A 34 17.95 -6.54 -0.44
N ASN A 35 18.29 -6.54 0.85
CA ASN A 35 19.31 -7.43 1.42
C ASN A 35 18.74 -8.76 1.98
N ILE A 36 17.42 -8.92 2.08
CA ILE A 36 16.79 -10.14 2.57
C ILE A 36 17.01 -11.31 1.59
N LYS A 37 17.52 -12.42 2.13
CA LYS A 37 17.76 -13.69 1.42
C LYS A 37 16.96 -14.83 2.06
N GLY A 38 16.88 -15.97 1.38
CA GLY A 38 16.17 -17.17 1.85
C GLY A 38 14.69 -17.19 1.47
N GLU A 39 13.87 -17.93 2.23
CA GLU A 39 12.46 -18.23 1.90
C GLU A 39 11.59 -16.98 1.75
N VAL A 40 11.91 -15.90 2.48
CA VAL A 40 11.15 -14.64 2.49
C VAL A 40 11.60 -13.66 1.39
N CYS A 41 12.63 -14.01 0.60
CA CYS A 41 13.20 -13.12 -0.41
C CYS A 41 12.16 -12.66 -1.46
N LEU A 42 11.23 -13.54 -1.83
CA LEU A 42 10.18 -13.20 -2.79
C LEU A 42 9.21 -12.14 -2.24
N GLN A 43 8.83 -12.26 -0.96
CA GLN A 43 7.96 -11.29 -0.30
C GLN A 43 8.68 -9.95 -0.14
N ALA A 44 9.96 -9.97 0.26
CA ALA A 44 10.78 -8.78 0.38
C ALA A 44 10.93 -8.03 -0.95
N LYS A 45 11.17 -8.77 -2.05
CA LYS A 45 11.19 -8.19 -3.41
C LYS A 45 9.84 -7.60 -3.82
N GLY A 46 8.74 -8.27 -3.47
CA GLY A 46 7.39 -7.74 -3.70
C GLY A 46 7.17 -6.41 -3.00
N LEU A 47 7.52 -6.31 -1.72
CA LEU A 47 7.41 -5.07 -0.94
C LEU A 47 8.35 -3.98 -1.47
N SER A 48 9.60 -4.32 -1.79
CA SER A 48 10.54 -3.38 -2.42
C SER A 48 9.97 -2.82 -3.72
N SER A 49 9.39 -3.68 -4.56
CA SER A 49 8.75 -3.25 -5.80
C SER A 49 7.56 -2.31 -5.58
N VAL A 50 6.82 -2.45 -4.47
CA VAL A 50 5.76 -1.50 -4.10
C VAL A 50 6.37 -0.17 -3.63
N MET A 51 7.46 -0.21 -2.87
CA MET A 51 8.21 1.00 -2.47
C MET A 51 8.96 1.67 -3.63
N ASP A 52 9.11 1.01 -4.77
CA ASP A 52 9.64 1.65 -5.99
C ASP A 52 8.56 2.42 -6.78
N GLN A 53 7.28 2.23 -6.44
CA GLN A 53 6.18 2.91 -7.12
C GLN A 53 6.08 4.36 -6.65
N LEU A 54 5.99 5.28 -7.61
CA LEU A 54 5.75 6.70 -7.32
C LEU A 54 4.47 6.87 -6.48
N GLU A 55 3.42 6.11 -6.80
CA GLU A 55 2.14 6.11 -6.09
C GLU A 55 2.30 5.87 -4.58
N THR A 56 3.24 5.01 -4.19
CA THR A 56 3.53 4.73 -2.77
C THR A 56 4.11 5.97 -2.08
N GLY A 57 5.04 6.67 -2.72
CA GLY A 57 5.59 7.93 -2.20
C GLY A 57 4.52 9.00 -2.07
N ILE A 58 3.71 9.20 -3.12
CA ILE A 58 2.61 10.17 -3.12
C ILE A 58 1.62 9.87 -1.99
N MET A 59 1.26 8.59 -1.81
CA MET A 59 0.36 8.17 -0.71
C MET A 59 0.96 8.49 0.66
N ILE A 60 2.24 8.17 0.89
CA ILE A 60 2.90 8.43 2.19
C ILE A 60 2.87 9.92 2.51
N GLU A 61 3.26 10.77 1.55
CA GLU A 61 3.27 12.22 1.74
C GLU A 61 1.87 12.78 1.98
N THR A 62 0.89 12.34 1.19
CA THR A 62 -0.51 12.74 1.34
C THR A 62 -1.04 12.37 2.74
N TRP A 63 -0.84 11.12 3.16
CA TRP A 63 -1.34 10.65 4.45
C TRP A 63 -0.59 11.22 5.64
N SER A 64 0.70 11.56 5.49
CA SER A 64 1.49 12.23 6.53
C SER A 64 0.91 13.60 6.90
N VAL A 65 0.25 14.28 5.94
CA VAL A 65 -0.39 15.58 6.14
C VAL A 65 -1.84 15.44 6.63
N ILE A 66 -2.60 14.47 6.10
CA ILE A 66 -4.02 14.28 6.43
C ILE A 66 -4.21 13.72 7.84
N LEU A 67 -3.51 12.61 8.18
CA LEU A 67 -3.75 11.86 9.41
C LEU A 67 -3.58 12.68 10.70
N PRO A 68 -2.56 13.54 10.87
CA PRO A 68 -2.41 14.33 12.09
C PRO A 68 -3.57 15.29 12.31
N ARG A 69 -4.08 15.93 11.23
CA ARG A 69 -5.21 16.87 11.33
C ARG A 69 -6.50 16.15 11.70
N PHE A 70 -6.76 15.00 11.08
CA PHE A 70 -7.91 14.15 11.41
C PHE A 70 -7.85 13.63 12.84
N HIS A 71 -6.68 13.19 13.29
CA HIS A 71 -6.49 12.71 14.65
C HIS A 71 -6.79 13.80 15.69
N ARG A 72 -6.22 15.01 15.52
CA ARG A 72 -6.46 16.16 16.43
C ARG A 72 -7.93 16.56 16.47
N THR A 73 -8.58 16.65 15.32
CA THR A 73 -10.02 16.97 15.26
C THR A 73 -10.84 15.87 15.93
N SER A 74 -10.51 14.60 15.69
CA SER A 74 -11.20 13.46 16.31
C SER A 74 -11.04 13.44 17.83
N GLN A 75 -9.86 13.77 18.36
CA GLN A 75 -9.63 13.90 19.80
C GLN A 75 -10.46 15.05 20.39
N SER A 76 -10.48 16.19 19.71
CA SER A 76 -11.22 17.37 20.18
C SER A 76 -12.72 17.11 20.23
N LEU A 77 -13.28 16.43 19.21
CA LEU A 77 -14.69 16.06 19.13
C LEU A 77 -15.12 15.03 20.20
N GLN A 78 -14.18 14.32 20.82
CA GLN A 78 -14.46 13.37 21.90
C GLN A 78 -14.49 14.05 23.28
N ASP A 79 -14.17 15.34 23.38
CA ASP A 79 -14.30 16.08 24.63
C ASP A 79 -15.78 16.30 24.96
N ALA A 80 -16.23 15.78 26.11
CA ALA A 80 -17.60 15.89 26.59
C ALA A 80 -18.03 17.33 26.89
N LYS A 81 -17.07 18.26 27.05
CA LYS A 81 -17.34 19.68 27.28
C LYS A 81 -17.43 20.50 25.99
N LEU A 82 -17.22 19.88 24.83
CA LEU A 82 -17.18 20.58 23.57
C LEU A 82 -18.58 21.07 23.18
N ASP A 83 -18.66 22.36 22.90
CA ASP A 83 -19.87 22.99 22.40
C ASP A 83 -20.12 22.63 20.91
N VAL A 84 -21.41 22.48 20.55
CA VAL A 84 -21.85 22.04 19.22
C VAL A 84 -21.46 23.04 18.13
N HIS A 85 -21.50 24.35 18.44
CA HIS A 85 -21.07 25.37 17.48
C HIS A 85 -19.57 25.24 17.17
N THR A 86 -18.76 25.03 18.22
CA THR A 86 -17.33 24.77 18.07
C THR A 86 -17.08 23.49 17.27
N ALA A 87 -17.76 22.38 17.60
CA ALA A 87 -17.65 21.11 16.88
C ALA A 87 -17.97 21.26 15.38
N THR A 88 -19.03 22.00 15.05
CA THR A 88 -19.43 22.31 13.67
C THR A 88 -18.34 23.11 12.95
N GLY A 89 -17.77 24.11 13.62
CA GLY A 89 -16.64 24.89 13.09
C GLY A 89 -15.40 24.03 12.80
N MET A 90 -15.07 23.08 13.68
CA MET A 90 -13.94 22.15 13.47
C MET A 90 -14.15 21.25 12.26
N LEU A 91 -15.36 20.71 12.09
CA LEU A 91 -15.71 19.87 10.93
C LEU A 91 -15.69 20.68 9.62
N LYS A 92 -16.17 21.93 9.64
CA LYS A 92 -16.09 22.83 8.48
C LYS A 92 -14.63 23.15 8.12
N SER A 93 -13.80 23.49 9.11
CA SER A 93 -12.36 23.69 8.91
C SER A 93 -11.68 22.44 8.35
N LEU A 94 -12.06 21.24 8.81
CA LEU A 94 -11.51 19.99 8.31
C LEU A 94 -11.92 19.74 6.84
N LYS A 95 -13.16 20.05 6.48
CA LYS A 95 -13.64 20.01 5.09
C LYS A 95 -12.86 20.96 4.20
N ASP A 96 -12.74 22.23 4.61
CA ASP A 96 -12.02 23.25 3.86
C ASP A 96 -10.54 22.88 3.69
N PHE A 97 -9.93 22.28 4.73
CA PHE A 97 -8.59 21.72 4.67
C PHE A 97 -8.46 20.65 3.58
N VAL A 98 -9.33 19.62 3.58
CA VAL A 98 -9.28 18.57 2.54
C VAL A 98 -9.48 19.15 1.14
N GLN A 99 -10.39 20.11 0.99
CA GLN A 99 -10.59 20.81 -0.29
C GLN A 99 -9.33 21.53 -0.75
N SER A 100 -8.59 22.18 0.17
CA SER A 100 -7.32 22.85 -0.15
C SER A 100 -6.19 21.89 -0.56
N LEU A 101 -6.28 20.60 -0.19
CA LEU A 101 -5.25 19.62 -0.58
C LEU A 101 -5.34 19.27 -2.07
N HIS A 102 -6.53 19.35 -2.69
CA HIS A 102 -6.69 19.04 -4.11
C HIS A 102 -5.84 19.96 -5.01
N SER A 103 -5.76 21.26 -4.68
CA SER A 103 -4.91 22.20 -5.43
C SER A 103 -3.42 21.99 -5.20
N ARG A 104 -3.05 21.25 -4.16
CA ARG A 104 -1.65 20.98 -3.77
C ARG A 104 -1.16 19.62 -4.23
N PHE A 105 -1.92 18.92 -5.07
CA PHE A 105 -1.53 17.59 -5.56
C PHE A 105 -0.14 17.58 -6.21
N SER A 106 0.21 18.62 -6.97
CA SER A 106 1.53 18.74 -7.58
C SER A 106 2.68 18.79 -6.56
N GLU A 107 2.44 19.33 -5.36
CA GLU A 107 3.44 19.30 -4.28
C GLU A 107 3.66 17.86 -3.79
N PHE A 108 2.58 17.13 -3.54
CA PHE A 108 2.64 15.72 -3.12
C PHE A 108 3.26 14.82 -4.18
N GLU A 109 2.98 15.09 -5.45
CA GLU A 109 3.62 14.40 -6.57
C GLU A 109 5.13 14.62 -6.57
N GLN A 110 5.58 15.87 -6.38
CA GLN A 110 7.00 16.19 -6.33
C GLN A 110 7.69 15.52 -5.13
N GLN A 111 7.11 15.63 -3.93
CA GLN A 111 7.64 14.99 -2.73
C GLN A 111 7.69 13.45 -2.86
N GLY A 112 6.67 12.87 -3.49
CA GLY A 112 6.65 11.44 -3.80
C GLY A 112 7.78 11.01 -4.74
N LYS A 113 8.10 11.83 -5.75
CA LYS A 113 9.26 11.60 -6.64
C LYS A 113 10.58 11.68 -5.88
N ASP A 114 10.70 12.62 -4.95
CA ASP A 114 11.91 12.83 -4.16
C ASP A 114 12.18 11.63 -3.23
N ILE A 115 11.15 11.06 -2.59
CA ILE A 115 11.29 9.90 -1.70
C ILE A 115 11.51 8.59 -2.45
N THR A 116 10.76 8.35 -3.51
CA THR A 116 10.81 7.07 -4.24
C THR A 116 11.98 7.00 -5.23
N CYS A 117 12.52 8.15 -5.62
CA CYS A 117 13.42 8.33 -6.76
C CYS A 117 12.80 7.88 -8.10
N CYS A 118 11.47 7.71 -8.16
CA CYS A 118 10.73 7.25 -9.33
C CYS A 118 9.97 8.43 -9.95
N LYS A 119 10.13 8.66 -11.25
CA LYS A 119 9.51 9.81 -11.96
C LYS A 119 8.22 9.46 -12.69
N GLU A 120 7.99 8.18 -12.94
CA GLU A 120 6.91 7.68 -13.79
C GLU A 120 5.88 6.93 -12.95
N TYR A 121 4.60 7.11 -13.30
CA TYR A 121 3.51 6.32 -12.74
C TYR A 121 3.59 4.88 -13.23
N GLN A 122 3.12 3.95 -12.40
CA GLN A 122 2.89 2.58 -12.81
C GLN A 122 1.84 2.57 -13.93
N LEU A 123 2.27 2.19 -15.14
CA LEU A 123 1.33 1.85 -16.21
C LEU A 123 0.41 0.73 -15.70
N GLN A 124 -0.91 0.94 -15.78
CA GLN A 124 -1.87 -0.06 -15.32
C GLN A 124 -1.63 -1.39 -16.05
N ARG A 125 -0.99 -2.34 -15.37
CA ARG A 125 -0.84 -3.69 -15.87
C ARG A 125 -2.19 -4.37 -15.71
N GLY A 126 -2.98 -4.37 -16.78
CA GLY A 126 -4.17 -5.21 -16.87
C GLY A 126 -3.81 -6.65 -16.48
N ARG A 127 -4.61 -7.25 -15.59
CA ARG A 127 -4.36 -8.61 -15.09
C ARG A 127 -4.41 -9.56 -16.29
N LYS A 128 -3.26 -10.04 -16.76
CA LYS A 128 -3.20 -11.10 -17.78
C LYS A 128 -3.68 -12.39 -17.13
N ILE A 129 -4.97 -12.68 -17.28
CA ILE A 129 -5.53 -13.99 -16.94
C ILE A 129 -4.87 -14.99 -17.89
N LYS A 130 -3.91 -15.79 -17.40
CA LYS A 130 -3.50 -17.01 -18.10
C LYS A 130 -4.64 -18.00 -17.93
N GLY A 131 -5.45 -18.19 -18.96
CA GLY A 131 -6.40 -19.30 -18.99
C GLY A 131 -5.63 -20.61 -18.82
N ASN A 132 -6.13 -21.51 -17.98
CA ASN A 132 -5.54 -22.85 -17.87
C ASN A 132 -5.57 -23.50 -19.25
N LYS A 133 -4.40 -23.90 -19.78
CA LYS A 133 -4.35 -24.84 -20.90
C LYS A 133 -5.02 -26.13 -20.43
N LYS A 134 -6.13 -26.50 -21.06
CA LYS A 134 -6.70 -27.84 -20.94
C LYS A 134 -5.65 -28.81 -21.48
N TRP A 135 -5.19 -29.73 -20.63
CA TRP A 135 -4.35 -30.83 -21.07
C TRP A 135 -5.28 -31.86 -21.72
N ASP A 136 -5.11 -32.07 -23.03
CA ASP A 136 -5.79 -33.13 -23.74
C ASP A 136 -5.02 -34.42 -23.44
N TYR A 137 -5.54 -35.22 -22.52
CA TYR A 137 -5.09 -36.60 -22.38
C TYR A 137 -5.66 -37.33 -23.60
N GLY A 138 -4.87 -37.42 -24.67
CA GLY A 138 -5.13 -38.36 -25.75
C GLY A 138 -5.01 -39.77 -25.18
N ASP A 139 -6.07 -40.55 -25.34
CA ASP A 139 -6.15 -41.95 -24.94
C ASP A 139 -4.90 -42.70 -25.41
N ALA A 140 -4.17 -43.25 -24.44
CA ALA A 140 -3.21 -44.31 -24.66
C ALA A 140 -4.00 -45.63 -24.66
N GLU A 141 -4.37 -46.12 -25.84
CA GLU A 141 -4.66 -47.53 -26.02
C GLU A 141 -3.41 -48.22 -26.61
N ASP A 142 -2.68 -48.83 -25.69
CA ASP A 142 -2.06 -50.15 -25.71
C ASP A 142 -1.45 -50.74 -26.99
N ALA A 143 -0.22 -51.21 -26.78
CA ALA A 143 0.63 -51.96 -27.69
C ALA A 143 0.01 -53.28 -28.19
N ASP A 144 0.30 -53.64 -29.45
CA ASP A 144 1.00 -54.90 -29.73
C ASP A 144 1.67 -54.90 -31.11
N ALA A 145 2.70 -55.73 -31.21
CA ALA A 145 3.75 -55.83 -32.20
C ALA A 145 3.33 -56.16 -33.64
N ASN A 146 4.11 -55.68 -34.61
CA ASN A 146 4.74 -56.64 -35.53
C ASN A 146 6.04 -56.11 -36.16
N ILE A 147 7.02 -57.01 -36.25
CA ILE A 147 8.41 -56.82 -36.68
C ILE A 147 8.52 -57.15 -38.17
N THR A 148 9.23 -56.35 -38.97
CA THR A 148 10.35 -56.70 -39.91
C THR A 148 10.54 -55.71 -41.10
N PRO A 149 11.74 -55.66 -41.73
CA PRO A 149 12.38 -54.45 -42.25
C PRO A 149 12.58 -54.38 -43.78
N SER A 150 13.01 -53.18 -44.22
CA SER A 150 13.87 -52.84 -45.37
C SER A 150 13.49 -53.17 -46.84
N GLU A 151 13.82 -52.17 -47.67
CA GLU A 151 14.18 -52.17 -49.10
C GLU A 151 13.13 -52.44 -50.19
N LYS A 152 12.92 -51.40 -51.01
CA LYS A 152 13.37 -51.39 -52.42
C LYS A 152 13.69 -49.96 -52.87
#